data_AF-A0A8S1RUT1-F1
#
_entry.id   AF-A0A8S1RUT1-F1
#
_cell.length_a   1.000
_cell.length_b   1.000
_cell.length_c   1.000
_cell.angle_alpha   90.00
_cell.angle_beta   90.00
_cell.angle_gamma   90.00
#
_symmetry.space_group_name_H-M   'P 1'
#
loop_
_entity.id
_entity.type
_entity.pdbx_description
1 polymer ?
#
loop_
_entity_poly.entity_id
_entity_poly.type
_entity_poly.pdbx_seq_one_letter_code
_entity_poly.pdbx_strand_id
1 'polypeptide(L)'
;MNCTYHLQNPITMICIAPHKYQYQRKLCVECLYEHNVSAKQTVVKKKFQEMIIDKFKESKFDDTSELTKQRMNFKSVLFQTENMLKKIWEELSESIKQVYDSIEQEYFNIINQGTNLAESSYHMLTQRNQSKLLLEPYQTIQMMRGIHI
;
A
#
# COMPACT_ATOMS: atom_id res chain seq x y z
N MET A 1 41.90 18.69 -0.55
CA MET A 1 40.80 19.57 -0.09
C MET A 1 41.42 20.56 0.87
N ASN A 2 41.32 21.84 0.57
CA ASN A 2 41.89 22.90 1.38
C ASN A 2 40.87 23.36 2.44
N CYS A 3 41.35 23.94 3.52
CA CYS A 3 40.51 24.51 4.56
C CYS A 3 39.73 25.72 4.00
N THR A 4 38.49 25.88 4.46
CA THR A 4 37.62 27.00 4.06
C THR A 4 38.08 28.34 4.63
N TYR A 5 38.72 28.33 5.79
CA TYR A 5 39.23 29.54 6.46
C TYR A 5 40.71 29.79 6.11
N HIS A 6 41.48 28.72 5.88
CA HIS A 6 42.90 28.77 5.55
C HIS A 6 43.16 28.17 4.17
N LEU A 7 42.91 28.94 3.10
CA LEU A 7 42.83 28.45 1.72
C LEU A 7 44.12 27.78 1.21
N GLN A 8 45.28 28.17 1.74
CA GLN A 8 46.58 27.58 1.39
C GLN A 8 46.86 26.27 2.15
N ASN A 9 46.10 26.00 3.21
CA ASN A 9 46.35 24.89 4.11
C ASN A 9 45.45 23.68 3.79
N PRO A 10 46.03 22.51 3.52
CA PRO A 10 45.25 21.30 3.29
C PRO A 10 44.60 20.82 4.60
N ILE A 11 43.41 20.23 4.48
CA ILE A 11 42.76 19.53 5.58
C ILE A 11 43.50 18.20 5.81
N THR A 12 44.10 18.05 6.99
CA THR A 12 44.85 16.86 7.41
C THR A 12 44.14 16.06 8.50
N MET A 13 43.27 16.71 9.28
CA MET A 13 42.62 16.15 10.46
C MET A 13 41.10 16.26 10.36
N ILE A 14 40.41 15.31 10.99
CA ILE A 14 38.96 15.28 11.15
C ILE A 14 38.64 15.34 12.65
N CYS A 15 37.83 16.30 13.06
CA CYS A 15 37.28 16.36 14.40
C CYS A 15 36.08 15.41 14.52
N ILE A 16 36.10 14.57 15.56
CA ILE A 16 35.05 13.61 15.90
C ILE A 16 34.28 13.99 17.17
N ALA A 17 34.56 15.16 17.75
CA ALA A 17 33.82 15.65 18.90
C ALA A 17 32.32 15.86 18.56
N PRO A 18 31.42 15.72 19.54
CA PRO A 18 30.02 16.06 19.36
C PRO A 18 29.89 17.58 19.17
N HIS A 19 29.63 18.01 17.94
CA HIS A 19 29.37 19.41 17.60
C HIS A 19 27.88 19.64 17.39
N LYS A 20 27.37 20.79 17.87
CA LYS A 20 26.01 21.26 17.57
C LYS A 20 25.81 21.55 16.08
N TYR A 21 26.90 21.86 15.36
CA TYR A 21 26.88 22.24 13.95
C TYR A 21 27.72 21.28 13.09
N GLN A 22 27.19 20.87 11.94
CA GLN A 22 27.76 19.82 11.08
C GLN A 22 29.04 20.24 10.32
N TYR A 23 29.32 21.54 10.24
CA TYR A 23 30.30 22.08 9.31
C TYR A 23 31.74 22.18 9.83
N GLN A 24 32.01 21.88 11.10
CA GLN A 24 33.32 22.09 11.75
C GLN A 24 34.19 20.83 11.88
N ARG A 25 33.90 19.78 11.10
CA ARG A 25 34.62 18.50 11.25
C ARG A 25 35.96 18.43 10.52
N LYS A 26 36.22 19.31 9.55
CA LYS A 26 37.42 19.27 8.72
C LYS A 26 38.42 20.33 9.18
N LEU A 27 39.58 19.91 9.68
CA LEU A 27 40.57 20.81 10.27
C LEU A 27 41.88 20.77 9.47
N CYS A 28 42.40 21.96 9.13
CA CYS A 28 43.82 22.12 8.89
C CYS A 28 44.56 22.26 10.24
N VAL A 29 45.88 22.35 10.18
CA VAL A 29 46.73 22.50 11.37
C VAL A 29 46.39 23.77 12.15
N GLU A 30 46.20 24.91 11.48
CA GLU A 30 45.84 26.17 12.13
C GLU A 30 44.48 26.10 12.83
N CYS A 31 43.43 25.62 12.15
CA CYS A 31 42.12 25.42 12.76
C CYS A 31 42.15 24.48 13.98
N LEU A 32 43.06 23.50 14.01
CA LEU A 32 43.21 22.62 15.17
C LEU A 32 43.68 23.39 16.40
N TYR A 33 44.64 24.29 16.24
CA TYR A 33 45.14 25.16 17.31
C TYR A 33 44.09 26.19 17.74
N GLU A 34 43.47 26.88 16.79
CA GLU A 34 42.50 27.96 17.07
C GLU A 34 41.24 27.47 17.78
N HIS A 35 40.71 26.31 17.37
CA HIS A 35 39.50 25.75 17.97
C HIS A 35 39.77 24.99 19.28
N ASN A 36 41.04 24.92 19.72
CA ASN A 36 41.48 24.23 20.94
C ASN A 36 40.87 22.82 21.10
N VAL A 37 40.77 22.10 19.97
CA VAL A 37 40.18 20.76 19.96
C VAL A 37 41.21 19.80 20.55
N SER A 38 40.79 19.01 21.55
CA SER A 38 41.66 18.01 22.14
C SER A 38 42.16 17.02 21.08
N ALA A 39 43.46 16.73 21.08
CA ALA A 39 44.05 15.73 20.19
C ALA A 39 43.33 14.37 20.26
N LYS A 40 42.75 14.02 21.42
CA LYS A 40 41.95 12.81 21.64
C LYS A 40 40.67 12.75 20.81
N GLN A 41 40.16 13.89 20.37
CA GLN A 41 38.93 14.03 19.59
C GLN A 41 39.23 14.36 18.12
N THR A 42 40.46 14.13 17.67
CA THR A 42 40.86 14.34 16.29
C THR A 42 41.50 13.09 15.71
N VAL A 43 41.21 12.85 14.44
CA VAL A 43 41.72 11.69 13.72
C VAL A 43 42.32 12.16 12.41
N VAL A 44 43.47 11.62 12.05
CA VAL A 44 44.07 11.89 10.74
C VAL A 44 43.10 11.44 9.66
N LYS A 45 42.94 12.27 8.62
CA LYS A 45 41.98 12.03 7.52
C LYS A 45 42.04 10.60 6.97
N LYS A 46 43.23 10.05 6.75
CA LYS A 46 43.42 8.68 6.23
C LYS A 46 42.82 7.64 7.17
N LYS A 47 43.13 7.72 8.47
CA LYS A 47 42.60 6.81 9.49
C LYS A 47 41.08 6.94 9.64
N PHE A 48 40.54 8.14 9.50
CA PHE A 48 39.09 8.35 9.52
C PHE A 48 38.41 7.68 8.30
N GLN A 49 39.02 7.72 7.12
CA GLN A 49 38.52 7.02 5.93
C GLN A 49 38.52 5.50 6.14
N GLU A 50 39.59 4.95 6.72
CA GLU A 50 39.68 3.53 7.08
C GLU A 50 38.56 3.14 8.06
N MET A 51 38.38 3.91 9.15
CA MET A 51 37.29 3.68 10.12
C MET A 51 35.89 3.68 9.49
N ILE A 52 35.64 4.58 8.52
CA ILE A 52 34.37 4.61 7.78
C ILE A 52 34.21 3.34 6.97
N ILE A 53 35.22 2.94 6.21
CA ILE A 53 35.18 1.73 5.37
C ILE A 53 34.95 0.50 6.23
N ASP A 54 35.63 0.40 7.37
CA ASP A 54 35.48 -0.74 8.28
C ASP A 54 34.08 -0.76 8.90
N LYS A 55 33.53 0.38 9.32
CA LYS A 55 32.13 0.46 9.75
C LYS A 55 31.14 0.05 8.66
N PHE A 56 31.37 0.46 7.40
CA PHE A 56 30.53 0.05 6.28
C PHE A 56 30.63 -1.45 5.95
N LYS A 57 31.81 -2.05 6.18
CA LYS A 57 32.02 -3.50 6.03
C LYS A 57 31.44 -4.29 7.18
N GLU A 58 31.49 -3.77 8.41
CA GLU A 58 30.84 -4.35 9.59
C GLU A 58 29.32 -4.30 9.48
N SER A 59 28.77 -3.23 8.89
CA SER A 59 27.36 -3.13 8.54
C SER A 59 27.02 -3.94 7.29
N LYS A 60 27.58 -5.15 7.11
CA LYS A 60 27.22 -6.05 6.01
C LYS A 60 25.70 -6.05 5.88
N PHE A 61 25.23 -5.65 4.70
CA PHE A 61 23.83 -5.71 4.27
C PHE A 61 23.37 -7.17 4.16
N ASP A 62 23.30 -7.90 5.28
CA ASP A 62 22.57 -9.17 5.37
C ASP A 62 21.07 -8.97 5.10
N ASP A 63 20.60 -7.72 5.15
CA ASP A 63 19.26 -7.26 4.74
C ASP A 63 18.92 -7.48 3.25
N THR A 64 19.89 -7.74 2.38
CA THR A 64 19.58 -8.08 0.98
C THR A 64 18.74 -9.36 0.87
N SER A 65 18.93 -10.30 1.80
CA SER A 65 18.15 -11.54 1.83
C SER A 65 16.70 -11.30 2.27
N GLU A 66 16.48 -10.42 3.25
CA GLU A 66 15.14 -10.09 3.75
C GLU A 66 14.36 -9.24 2.75
N LEU A 67 14.98 -8.22 2.16
CA LEU A 67 14.39 -7.43 1.08
C LEU A 67 14.04 -8.30 -0.14
N THR A 68 14.88 -9.27 -0.48
CA THR A 68 14.60 -10.21 -1.57
C THR A 68 13.40 -11.10 -1.25
N LYS A 69 13.31 -11.63 -0.02
CA LYS A 69 12.14 -12.40 0.43
C LYS A 69 10.87 -11.57 0.42
N GLN A 70 10.91 -10.34 0.95
CA GLN A 70 9.76 -9.43 0.94
C GLN A 70 9.29 -9.13 -0.50
N ARG A 71 10.23 -8.89 -1.42
CA ARG A 71 9.92 -8.66 -2.84
C ARG A 71 9.28 -9.88 -3.50
N MET A 72 9.76 -11.09 -3.22
CA MET A 72 9.18 -12.33 -3.72
C MET A 72 7.75 -12.54 -3.17
N ASN A 73 7.55 -12.31 -1.88
CA ASN A 73 6.22 -12.40 -1.24
C ASN A 73 5.25 -11.42 -1.88
N PHE A 74 5.66 -10.16 -2.06
CA PHE A 74 4.81 -9.14 -2.68
C PHE A 74 4.42 -9.52 -4.11
N LYS A 75 5.36 -10.04 -4.90
CA LYS A 75 5.09 -10.53 -6.25
C LYS A 75 4.09 -11.69 -6.26
N SER A 76 4.22 -12.62 -5.31
CA SER A 76 3.29 -13.75 -5.17
C SER A 76 1.88 -13.27 -4.83
N VAL A 77 1.74 -12.36 -3.86
CA VAL A 77 0.45 -11.80 -3.46
C VAL A 77 -0.21 -11.09 -4.63
N LEU A 78 0.53 -10.23 -5.34
CA LEU A 78 0.01 -9.53 -6.52
C LEU A 78 -0.51 -10.50 -7.59
N PHE A 79 0.26 -11.55 -7.89
CA PHE A 79 -0.15 -12.56 -8.86
C PHE A 79 -1.43 -13.30 -8.43
N GLN A 80 -1.55 -13.64 -7.15
CA GLN A 80 -2.76 -14.26 -6.61
C GLN A 80 -3.97 -13.32 -6.68
N THR A 81 -3.79 -12.04 -6.34
CA THR A 81 -4.84 -11.03 -6.44
C THR A 81 -5.28 -10.83 -7.89
N GLU A 82 -4.36 -10.74 -8.84
CA GLU A 82 -4.67 -10.62 -10.26
C GLU A 82 -5.52 -11.80 -10.76
N ASN A 83 -5.13 -13.02 -10.41
CA ASN A 83 -5.89 -14.21 -10.80
C ASN A 83 -7.29 -14.26 -10.17
N MET A 84 -7.40 -13.86 -8.90
CA MET A 84 -8.70 -13.77 -8.23
C MET A 84 -9.62 -12.75 -8.91
N LEU A 85 -9.08 -11.59 -9.29
CA LEU A 85 -9.84 -10.57 -10.01
C LEU A 85 -10.30 -11.05 -11.39
N LYS A 86 -9.43 -11.76 -12.13
CA LYS A 86 -9.82 -12.39 -13.41
C LYS A 86 -10.98 -13.36 -13.26
N LYS A 87 -10.92 -14.21 -12.23
CA LYS A 87 -12.01 -15.17 -11.95
C LYS A 87 -13.33 -14.47 -11.62
N ILE A 88 -13.30 -13.44 -10.76
CA ILE A 88 -14.49 -12.63 -10.44
C ILE A 88 -15.06 -12.00 -11.71
N TRP A 89 -14.19 -11.49 -12.59
CA TRP A 89 -14.60 -10.89 -13.85
C TRP A 89 -15.27 -11.90 -14.80
N GLU A 90 -14.71 -13.10 -14.92
CA GLU A 90 -15.30 -14.20 -15.70
C GLU A 90 -16.68 -14.60 -15.17
N GLU A 91 -16.80 -14.79 -13.85
CA GLU A 91 -18.08 -15.13 -13.20
C GLU A 91 -19.14 -14.03 -13.39
N LEU A 92 -18.74 -12.76 -13.26
CA LEU A 92 -19.64 -11.63 -13.48
C LEU A 92 -20.09 -11.54 -14.94
N SER A 93 -19.17 -11.76 -15.88
CA SER A 93 -19.47 -11.72 -17.32
C SER A 93 -20.46 -12.81 -17.71
N GLU A 94 -20.27 -14.02 -17.18
CA GLU A 94 -21.18 -15.14 -17.39
C GLU A 94 -22.56 -14.87 -16.77
N SER A 95 -22.61 -14.32 -15.56
CA SER A 95 -23.88 -13.96 -14.92
C SER A 95 -24.65 -12.90 -15.71
N ILE A 96 -23.96 -11.87 -16.22
CA ILE A 96 -24.58 -10.85 -17.08
C ILE A 96 -25.15 -11.49 -18.35
N LYS A 97 -24.40 -12.39 -18.99
CA LYS A 97 -24.85 -13.11 -20.18
C LYS A 97 -26.11 -13.94 -19.90
N GLN A 98 -26.14 -14.68 -18.81
CA GLN A 98 -27.31 -15.47 -18.41
C GLN A 98 -28.55 -14.59 -18.18
N VAL A 99 -28.39 -13.39 -17.62
CA VAL A 99 -29.49 -12.43 -17.47
C VAL A 99 -29.99 -11.96 -18.83
N TYR A 100 -29.10 -11.63 -19.77
CA TYR A 100 -29.49 -11.25 -21.13
C TYR A 100 -30.22 -12.38 -21.86
N ASP A 101 -29.68 -13.60 -21.80
CA ASP A 101 -30.28 -14.78 -22.43
C ASP A 101 -31.70 -15.02 -21.86
N SER A 102 -31.87 -14.89 -20.53
CA SER A 102 -33.17 -15.00 -19.85
C SER A 102 -34.17 -13.94 -20.31
N ILE A 103 -33.73 -12.67 -20.41
CA ILE A 103 -34.58 -11.57 -20.90
C ILE A 103 -35.01 -11.85 -22.34
N GLU A 104 -34.08 -12.23 -23.22
CA GLU A 104 -34.37 -12.54 -24.61
C GLU A 104 -35.38 -13.68 -24.73
N GLN A 105 -35.23 -14.74 -23.92
CA GLN A 105 -36.17 -15.85 -23.86
C GLN A 105 -37.58 -15.41 -23.43
N GLU A 106 -37.69 -14.56 -22.41
CA GLU A 106 -38.98 -14.01 -21.97
C GLU A 106 -39.64 -13.18 -23.08
N TYR A 107 -38.88 -12.35 -23.79
CA TYR A 107 -39.40 -11.59 -24.93
C TYR A 107 -39.89 -12.50 -26.06
N PHE A 108 -39.14 -13.55 -26.41
CA PHE A 108 -39.58 -14.52 -27.40
C PHE A 108 -40.87 -15.25 -26.98
N ASN A 109 -40.98 -15.62 -25.71
CA ASN A 109 -42.17 -16.28 -25.18
C ASN A 109 -43.41 -15.37 -25.26
N ILE A 110 -43.26 -14.09 -24.92
CA ILE A 110 -44.33 -13.09 -25.04
C ILE A 110 -44.81 -12.97 -26.48
N ILE A 111 -43.86 -12.84 -27.44
CA ILE A 111 -44.19 -12.68 -28.86
C ILE A 111 -44.92 -13.93 -29.38
N ASN A 112 -44.44 -15.12 -29.04
CA ASN A 112 -44.96 -16.39 -29.57
C ASN A 112 -46.26 -16.85 -28.90
N GLN A 113 -46.49 -16.50 -27.63
CA GLN A 113 -47.71 -16.90 -26.89
C GLN A 113 -48.88 -15.93 -27.12
N GLY A 114 -48.68 -14.83 -27.84
CA GLY A 114 -49.73 -13.82 -28.07
C GLY A 114 -50.24 -13.19 -26.77
N THR A 115 -49.47 -13.31 -25.68
CA THR A 115 -49.86 -12.83 -24.36
C THR A 115 -49.84 -11.30 -24.37
N ASN A 116 -50.99 -10.70 -24.06
CA ASN A 116 -51.11 -9.26 -23.96
C ASN A 116 -50.23 -8.77 -22.79
N LEU A 117 -49.16 -8.04 -23.11
CA LEU A 117 -48.16 -7.56 -22.15
C LEU A 117 -48.81 -6.85 -20.94
N ALA A 118 -49.94 -6.17 -21.19
CA ALA A 118 -50.70 -5.46 -20.18
C ALA A 118 -51.31 -6.39 -19.12
N GLU A 119 -51.81 -7.58 -19.50
CA GLU A 119 -52.40 -8.53 -18.56
C GLU A 119 -51.35 -9.22 -17.69
N SER A 120 -50.21 -9.61 -18.28
CA SER A 120 -49.10 -10.23 -17.53
C SER A 120 -48.49 -9.28 -16.51
N SER A 121 -48.28 -8.01 -16.90
CA SER A 121 -47.74 -6.99 -16.00
C SER A 121 -48.71 -6.67 -14.85
N TYR A 122 -50.02 -6.72 -15.10
CA TYR A 122 -51.03 -6.54 -14.07
C TYR A 122 -51.02 -7.71 -13.08
N HIS A 123 -50.88 -8.94 -13.56
CA HIS A 123 -50.83 -10.14 -12.71
C HIS A 123 -49.60 -10.15 -11.78
N MET A 124 -48.42 -9.78 -12.32
CA MET A 124 -47.18 -9.63 -11.54
C MET A 124 -47.28 -8.57 -10.44
N LEU A 125 -47.89 -7.41 -10.73
CA LEU A 125 -48.13 -6.35 -9.74
C LEU A 125 -49.10 -6.81 -8.65
N THR A 126 -50.16 -7.53 -9.03
CA THR A 126 -51.16 -8.04 -8.10
C THR A 126 -50.53 -9.05 -7.13
N GLN A 127 -49.69 -9.95 -7.65
CA GLN A 127 -48.97 -10.96 -6.86
C GLN A 127 -47.93 -10.33 -5.92
N ARG A 128 -47.19 -9.31 -6.38
CA ARG A 128 -46.26 -8.55 -5.55
C ARG A 128 -46.97 -7.82 -4.41
N ASN A 129 -48.14 -7.23 -4.68
CA ASN A 129 -48.93 -6.56 -3.66
C ASN A 129 -49.53 -7.55 -2.64
N GLN A 130 -49.97 -8.74 -3.09
CA GLN A 130 -50.40 -9.81 -2.19
C GLN A 130 -49.26 -10.33 -1.30
N SER A 131 -48.06 -10.51 -1.85
CA SER A 131 -46.91 -10.94 -1.05
C SER A 131 -46.49 -9.91 0.02
N LYS A 132 -46.59 -8.60 -0.27
CA LYS A 132 -46.38 -7.54 0.72
C LYS A 132 -47.41 -7.55 1.85
N LEU A 133 -48.69 -7.78 1.52
CA LEU A 133 -49.77 -7.87 2.52
C LEU A 133 -49.59 -9.04 3.49
N LEU A 134 -48.94 -10.12 3.06
CA LEU A 134 -48.63 -11.27 3.93
C LEU A 134 -47.42 -11.03 4.86
N LEU A 135 -46.54 -10.08 4.53
CA LEU A 135 -45.33 -9.74 5.30
C LEU A 135 -45.56 -8.66 6.36
N GLU A 136 -46.52 -7.76 6.16
CA GLU A 136 -46.89 -6.67 7.09
C GLU A 136 -47.26 -7.13 8.52
N PRO A 137 -48.06 -8.20 8.73
CA PRO A 137 -48.38 -8.63 10.08
C PRO A 137 -47.17 -9.22 10.83
N TYR A 138 -46.22 -9.83 10.12
CA TYR A 138 -45.00 -10.39 10.74
C TYR A 138 -44.04 -9.30 11.23
N GLN A 139 -43.91 -8.19 10.49
CA GLN A 139 -43.09 -7.05 10.90
C GLN A 139 -43.71 -6.32 12.09
N THR A 140 -45.04 -6.20 12.12
CA THR A 140 -45.78 -5.59 13.24
C THR A 140 -45.64 -6.41 14.53
N ILE A 141 -45.66 -7.75 14.44
CA ILE A 141 -45.47 -8.64 15.59
C ILE A 141 -44.02 -8.60 16.11
N GLN A 142 -43.01 -8.47 15.23
CA GLN A 142 -41.62 -8.34 15.64
C GLN A 142 -41.34 -7.03 16.40
N MET A 143 -41.94 -5.91 15.95
CA MET A 143 -41.81 -4.63 16.67
C MET A 143 -42.47 -4.64 18.05
N MET A 144 -43.61 -5.33 18.23
CA MET A 144 -44.26 -5.44 19.55
C MET A 144 -43.52 -6.36 20.54
N ARG A 145 -42.68 -7.28 20.05
CA ARG A 145 -41.96 -8.25 20.91
C ARG A 145 -40.56 -7.79 21.33
N GLY A 146 -40.11 -6.60 20.92
CA GLY A 146 -38.78 -6.08 21.30
C GLY A 146 -37.62 -6.97 20.86
N ILE A 147 -37.81 -7.80 19.83
CA ILE A 147 -36.75 -8.64 19.27
C ILE A 147 -36.03 -7.77 18.24
N HIS A 148 -34.96 -7.09 18.69
CA HIS A 148 -33.96 -6.53 17.79
C HIS A 148 -33.06 -7.66 17.31
N ILE A 149 -33.13 -7.99 16.02
CA ILE A 149 -32.07 -8.69 15.28
C ILE A 149 -31.18 -7.61 14.67
#